data_AF-A0A1X7T1V2-F1
#
_entry.id   AF-A0A1X7T1V2-F1
#
_cell.length_a   1.000
_cell.length_b   1.000
_cell.length_c   1.000
_cell.angle_alpha   90.00
_cell.angle_beta   90.00
_cell.angle_gamma   90.00
#
_symmetry.space_group_name_H-M   'P 1'
#
loop_
_entity.id
_entity.type
_entity.pdbx_description
1 polymer ?
#
loop_
_entity_poly.entity_id
_entity_poly.type
_entity_poly.pdbx_seq_one_letter_code
_entity_poly.pdbx_strand_id
1 'polypeptide(L)'
;MEDELPNILPPKGMSTERKWYLYEKIRPFCRYECKDVTCPLPDAPRLTGSSRQSTPGVDDPPDLAMEIEVPHSPRESLEPPATQRKCGNCGQFGHNRRTCPCNQ
;
A
#
# COMPACT_ATOMS: atom_id res chain seq x y z
N MET A 1 -22.51 -12.76 42.97
CA MET A 1 -22.93 -12.30 41.63
C MET A 1 -21.75 -12.64 40.74
N GLU A 2 -21.86 -13.70 39.95
CA GLU A 2 -20.77 -14.13 39.07
C GLU A 2 -20.52 -13.02 38.04
N ASP A 3 -19.31 -12.48 38.08
CA ASP A 3 -18.82 -11.43 37.17
C ASP A 3 -18.46 -12.11 35.84
N GLU A 4 -19.49 -12.57 35.12
CA GLU A 4 -19.33 -13.29 33.87
C GLU A 4 -19.01 -12.29 32.76
N LEU A 5 -17.72 -12.08 32.52
CA LEU A 5 -17.26 -11.22 31.43
C LEU A 5 -17.82 -11.70 30.08
N PRO A 6 -18.23 -10.78 29.20
CA PRO A 6 -18.78 -11.14 27.90
C PRO A 6 -17.76 -11.92 27.05
N ASN A 7 -18.27 -12.81 26.20
CA ASN A 7 -17.45 -13.64 25.34
C ASN A 7 -16.63 -12.77 24.36
N ILE A 8 -15.30 -12.87 24.43
CA ILE A 8 -14.37 -12.10 23.60
C ILE A 8 -14.36 -12.69 22.19
N LEU A 9 -15.00 -12.02 21.24
CA LEU A 9 -14.92 -12.38 19.84
C LEU A 9 -13.57 -11.92 19.26
N PRO A 10 -12.68 -12.83 18.83
CA PRO A 10 -11.44 -12.41 18.19
C PRO A 10 -11.75 -11.69 16.88
N PRO A 11 -10.97 -10.66 16.52
CA PRO A 11 -11.16 -9.98 15.25
C PRO A 11 -10.96 -10.97 14.11
N LYS A 12 -11.89 -10.95 13.15
CA LYS A 12 -11.78 -11.76 11.94
C LYS A 12 -10.51 -11.33 11.20
N GLY A 13 -9.55 -12.24 11.08
CA GLY A 13 -8.33 -12.02 10.28
C GLY A 13 -8.64 -11.75 8.80
N MET A 14 -7.62 -11.43 8.01
CA MET A 14 -7.79 -11.20 6.58
C MET A 14 -8.14 -12.49 5.83
N SER A 15 -9.01 -12.38 4.82
CA SER A 15 -9.33 -13.48 3.91
C SER A 15 -8.10 -13.91 3.10
N THR A 16 -8.06 -15.18 2.68
CA THR A 16 -7.00 -15.72 1.83
C THR A 16 -6.81 -14.90 0.56
N GLU A 17 -7.91 -14.52 -0.09
CA GLU A 17 -7.90 -13.65 -1.28
C GLU A 17 -7.22 -12.30 -1.00
N ARG A 18 -7.56 -11.65 0.12
CA ARG A 18 -6.96 -10.36 0.49
C ARG A 18 -5.46 -10.50 0.78
N LYS A 19 -5.03 -11.59 1.42
CA LYS A 19 -3.60 -11.87 1.65
C LYS A 19 -2.84 -12.01 0.33
N TRP A 20 -3.40 -12.77 -0.62
CA TRP A 20 -2.81 -12.92 -1.96
C TRP A 20 -2.77 -11.60 -2.73
N TYR A 21 -3.82 -10.78 -2.65
CA TYR A 21 -3.83 -9.44 -3.26
C TYR A 21 -2.71 -8.55 -2.69
N LEU A 22 -2.51 -8.55 -1.36
CA LEU A 22 -1.43 -7.79 -0.74
C LEU A 22 -0.05 -8.26 -1.24
N TYR A 23 0.15 -9.58 -1.30
CA TYR A 23 1.42 -10.15 -1.77
C TYR A 23 1.71 -9.89 -3.26
N GLU A 24 0.71 -10.04 -4.14
CA GLU A 24 0.92 -9.93 -5.60
C GLU A 24 0.87 -8.49 -6.10
N LYS A 25 -0.08 -7.69 -5.58
CA LYS A 25 -0.38 -6.36 -6.13
C LYS A 25 0.25 -5.24 -5.33
N ILE A 26 0.39 -5.38 -4.01
CA ILE A 26 0.84 -4.28 -3.15
C ILE A 26 2.32 -4.39 -2.79
N ARG A 27 2.85 -5.60 -2.59
CA ARG A 27 4.26 -5.86 -2.22
C ARG A 27 5.32 -5.13 -3.08
N PRO A 28 5.17 -4.94 -4.40
CA PRO A 28 6.15 -4.19 -5.20
C PRO A 28 6.32 -2.73 -4.75
N PHE A 29 5.28 -2.14 -4.17
CA PHE A 29 5.25 -0.75 -3.71
C PHE A 29 5.70 -0.57 -2.26
N CYS A 30 5.81 -1.65 -1.49
CA CYS A 30 6.30 -1.59 -0.12
C CYS A 30 7.82 -1.35 -0.09
N ARG A 31 8.31 -0.61 0.92
CA ARG A 31 9.76 -0.45 1.16
C ARG A 31 10.38 -1.82 1.41
N TYR A 32 11.58 -2.06 0.87
CA TYR A 32 12.20 -3.38 0.85
C TYR A 32 12.28 -4.02 2.24
N GLU A 33 12.67 -3.23 3.23
CA GLU A 33 12.87 -3.63 4.62
C GLU A 33 11.57 -4.06 5.33
N CYS A 34 10.40 -3.61 4.83
CA CYS A 34 9.12 -3.92 5.43
C CYS A 34 8.21 -4.80 4.56
N LYS A 35 8.65 -5.25 3.38
CA LYS A 35 7.84 -6.08 2.45
C LYS A 35 7.24 -7.31 3.12
N ASP A 36 8.03 -8.00 3.96
CA ASP A 36 7.60 -9.21 4.66
C ASP A 36 6.76 -8.94 5.92
N VAL A 37 6.76 -7.70 6.41
CA VAL A 37 5.89 -7.30 7.52
C VAL A 37 4.54 -6.83 6.99
N THR A 38 4.52 -6.06 5.90
CA THR A 38 3.29 -5.47 5.34
C THR A 38 2.56 -6.41 4.39
N CYS A 39 3.29 -7.20 3.61
CA CYS A 39 2.77 -8.06 2.56
C CYS A 39 3.50 -9.42 2.55
N PRO A 40 3.46 -10.20 3.65
CA PRO A 40 4.10 -11.52 3.71
C PRO A 40 3.52 -12.50 2.70
N LEU A 41 4.28 -13.55 2.39
CA LEU A 41 3.80 -14.68 1.60
C LEU A 41 2.63 -15.37 2.34
N PRO A 42 1.46 -15.57 1.71
CA PRO A 42 0.34 -16.25 2.36
C PRO A 42 0.58 -17.76 2.49
N ASP A 43 0.25 -18.35 3.64
CA ASP A 43 0.38 -19.80 3.88
C ASP A 43 -0.67 -20.64 3.14
N ALA A 44 -1.82 -20.05 2.83
CA ALA A 44 -2.94 -20.75 2.22
C ALA A 44 -2.76 -20.83 0.69
N PRO A 45 -3.05 -21.99 0.06
CA PRO A 45 -2.92 -22.15 -1.38
C PRO A 45 -3.82 -21.16 -2.13
N ARG A 46 -3.37 -20.75 -3.31
CA ARG A 46 -4.16 -19.88 -4.21
C ARG A 46 -5.39 -20.64 -4.65
N LEU A 47 -6.57 -20.08 -4.41
CA LEU A 47 -7.77 -20.53 -5.08
C LEU A 47 -7.67 -20.08 -6.55
N THR A 48 -7.21 -20.97 -7.42
CA THR A 48 -7.19 -20.77 -8.87
C THR A 48 -8.63 -20.89 -9.39
N GLY A 49 -9.47 -19.89 -9.10
CA GLY A 49 -10.91 -19.97 -9.36
C GLY A 49 -11.62 -18.63 -9.52
N SER A 50 -10.91 -17.50 -9.59
CA SER A 50 -11.51 -16.27 -10.10
C SER A 50 -11.43 -16.28 -11.62
N SER A 51 -12.38 -17.01 -12.20
CA SER A 51 -12.70 -16.96 -13.61
C SER A 51 -12.88 -15.50 -14.00
N ARG A 52 -12.03 -15.08 -14.93
CA ARG A 52 -12.05 -13.80 -15.61
C ARG A 52 -13.49 -13.40 -15.94
N GLN A 53 -13.95 -12.23 -15.52
CA GLN A 53 -14.77 -11.44 -16.45
C GLN A 53 -13.79 -10.87 -17.47
N SER A 54 -13.44 -11.71 -18.44
CA SER A 54 -12.87 -11.26 -19.70
C SER A 54 -14.00 -10.57 -20.45
N THR A 55 -13.85 -9.27 -20.68
CA THR A 55 -14.58 -8.59 -21.75
C THR A 55 -14.24 -9.28 -23.08
N PRO A 56 -15.22 -9.76 -23.87
CA PRO A 56 -14.94 -10.33 -25.18
C PRO A 56 -14.57 -9.24 -26.20
N GLY A 57 -13.50 -9.48 -26.95
CA GLY A 57 -13.37 -9.07 -28.35
C GLY A 57 -12.83 -7.67 -28.63
N VAL A 58 -11.51 -7.57 -28.76
CA VAL A 58 -10.90 -6.85 -29.89
C VAL A 58 -9.65 -7.63 -30.26
N ASP A 59 -9.67 -8.22 -31.46
CA ASP A 59 -8.51 -8.84 -32.09
C ASP A 59 -7.40 -7.78 -32.23
N ASP A 60 -6.31 -7.94 -31.46
CA ASP A 60 -5.08 -7.20 -31.72
C ASP A 60 -4.35 -7.83 -32.93
N PRO A 61 -4.11 -7.07 -34.03
CA PRO A 61 -3.37 -7.53 -35.20
C PRO A 61 -1.85 -7.67 -34.92
N PRO A 62 -1.11 -8.42 -35.76
CA PRO A 62 0.18 -8.99 -35.38
C PRO A 62 1.32 -7.97 -35.33
N ASP A 63 2.21 -8.26 -34.37
CA ASP A 63 3.61 -7.89 -34.23
C ASP A 63 4.28 -7.30 -35.49
N LEU A 64 4.39 -5.97 -35.53
CA LEU A 64 5.36 -5.27 -36.36
C LEU A 64 6.34 -4.55 -35.44
N ALA A 65 7.55 -5.09 -35.43
CA ALA A 65 8.73 -4.50 -34.81
C ALA A 65 8.87 -3.02 -35.16
N MET A 66 8.86 -2.18 -34.13
CA MET A 66 9.47 -0.87 -34.16
C MET A 66 10.22 -0.69 -32.85
N GLU A 67 11.55 -0.73 -32.93
CA GLU A 67 12.41 -0.33 -31.83
C GLU A 67 12.14 1.14 -31.54
N ILE A 68 11.56 1.41 -30.38
CA ILE A 68 11.39 2.77 -29.89
C ILE A 68 12.57 2.99 -28.97
N GLU A 69 13.55 3.77 -29.44
CA GLU A 69 14.61 4.32 -28.60
C GLU A 69 13.94 5.03 -27.42
N VAL A 70 14.01 4.41 -26.25
CA VAL A 70 13.54 5.01 -24.99
C VAL A 70 14.47 6.18 -24.71
N PRO A 71 14.01 7.44 -24.79
CA PRO A 71 14.82 8.54 -24.29
C PRO A 71 15.01 8.26 -22.81
N HIS A 72 16.27 8.18 -22.38
CA HIS A 72 16.66 7.96 -21.00
C HIS A 72 16.21 9.20 -20.22
N SER A 73 14.94 9.24 -19.84
CA SER A 73 14.39 10.34 -19.07
C SER A 73 15.11 10.33 -17.72
N PRO A 74 15.76 11.43 -17.31
CA PRO A 74 16.39 11.51 -16.01
C PRO A 74 15.35 11.16 -14.96
N ARG A 75 15.70 10.22 -14.10
CA ARG A 75 14.86 9.70 -13.01
C ARG A 75 14.45 10.86 -12.09
N GLU A 76 13.37 11.56 -12.43
CA GLU A 76 12.77 12.54 -11.54
C GLU A 76 12.33 11.79 -10.28
N SER A 77 12.91 12.18 -9.15
CA SER A 77 12.62 11.61 -7.85
C SER A 77 11.17 11.93 -7.50
N LEU A 78 10.29 10.93 -7.65
CA LEU A 78 8.98 10.92 -7.00
C LEU A 78 9.17 10.61 -5.49
N GLU A 79 9.92 11.47 -4.79
CA GLU A 79 9.79 11.58 -3.34
C GLU A 79 8.46 12.29 -3.10
N PRO A 80 7.47 11.69 -2.40
CA PRO A 80 6.26 12.43 -2.04
C PRO A 80 6.69 13.66 -1.24
N PRO A 81 6.13 14.86 -1.50
CA PRO A 81 6.55 16.07 -0.82
C PRO A 81 6.40 15.82 0.68
N ALA A 82 7.51 15.96 1.42
CA ALA A 82 7.48 15.90 2.86
C ALA A 82 6.48 16.96 3.33
N THR A 83 5.30 16.52 3.76
CA THR A 83 4.28 17.44 4.27
C THR A 83 4.84 18.02 5.56
N GLN A 84 5.41 19.22 5.46
CA GLN A 84 5.98 19.89 6.62
C GLN A 84 4.84 20.10 7.61
N ARG A 85 4.97 19.53 8.81
CA ARG A 85 3.93 19.65 9.84
C ARG A 85 3.98 21.05 10.44
N LYS A 86 2.82 21.72 10.45
CA LYS A 86 2.63 23.00 11.13
C LYS A 86 2.52 22.79 12.64
N CYS A 87 2.96 23.79 13.41
CA CYS A 87 2.77 23.81 14.85
C CYS A 87 1.28 23.88 15.21
N GLY A 88 0.82 23.00 16.10
CA GLY A 88 -0.58 22.98 16.56
C GLY A 88 -0.96 24.12 17.52
N ASN A 89 -0.02 24.96 17.93
CA ASN A 89 -0.29 26.12 18.80
C ASN A 89 -0.34 27.44 18.01
N CYS A 90 0.68 27.71 17.17
CA CYS A 90 0.80 28.97 16.42
C CYS A 90 0.69 28.82 14.89
N GLY A 91 0.55 27.60 14.37
CA GLY A 91 0.40 27.34 12.93
C GLY A 91 1.68 27.49 12.10
N GLN A 92 2.80 27.94 12.69
CA GLN A 92 4.06 28.15 11.98
C GLN A 92 4.85 26.85 11.78
N PHE A 93 5.73 26.82 10.79
CA PHE A 93 6.62 25.69 10.51
C PHE A 93 7.92 25.77 11.32
N GLY A 94 8.72 24.70 11.29
CA GLY A 94 10.06 24.64 11.92
C GLY A 94 10.07 24.23 13.39
N HIS A 95 8.92 24.11 14.05
CA HIS A 95 8.80 23.63 15.42
C HIS A 95 7.49 22.88 15.65
N ASN A 96 7.39 22.12 16.75
CA ASN A 96 6.18 21.39 17.12
C ASN A 96 5.48 22.07 18.31
N ARG A 97 4.29 21.59 18.68
CA ARG A 97 3.52 22.17 19.80
C ARG A 97 4.28 22.15 21.12
N ARG A 98 5.25 21.27 21.37
CA ARG A 98 6.02 21.23 22.64
C ARG A 98 7.15 22.24 22.67
N THR A 99 7.70 22.60 21.51
CA THR A 99 8.82 23.53 21.37
C THR A 99 8.36 24.90 20.84
N CYS A 100 7.08 25.22 20.97
CA CYS A 100 6.53 26.46 20.45
C CYS A 100 6.97 27.65 21.32
N PRO A 101 7.55 28.71 20.75
CA PRO A 101 7.96 29.90 21.51
C PRO A 101 6.76 30.64 22.12
N CYS A 102 5.55 30.42 21.60
CA CYS A 102 4.30 30.97 22.14
C CYS A 102 3.76 30.20 23.37
N ASN A 103 4.44 29.15 23.82
CA ASN A 103 4.05 28.40 25.02
C ASN A 103 4.72 28.89 26.31
N GLN A 104 5.53 29.95 26.23
CA GLN A 104 6.11 30.60 27.41
C GLN A 104 5.11 31.55 28.05
#